data_AF-A0A1F0PPK5-F1
#
_entry.id   AF-A0A1F0PPK5-F1
#
_cell.length_a   1.000
_cell.length_b   1.000
_cell.length_c   1.000
_cell.angle_alpha   90.00
_cell.angle_beta   90.00
_cell.angle_gamma   90.00
#
_symmetry.space_group_name_H-M   'P 1'
#
loop_
_entity.id
_entity.type
_entity.pdbx_description
1 polymer ?
#
loop_
_entity_poly.entity_id
_entity_poly.type
_entity_poly.pdbx_seq_one_letter_code
_entity_poly.pdbx_strand_id
1 'polypeptide(L)'
;MAATNLPGTLPAPNYQPTYRSNGACDDLGKLVAPYSLSRAQLAEATGIADEATVNSWVEQCRLDLAADAPAPLEPVLRYLDENYLPDPANWPGSNPYDEFVLENIAARMLARVVAETFGADRSGNYRDLLLLIATLVLIARCWAGTDEAFLTLLNAEPTAEAEEYLQEAIANAPESLHPLLTELLLPDLREARGTFTAAEAQLLTGYALAAGYYAGEHPYETLNGIHVAFAADDRTLPDDELMSRVEDVLKANFSAARAESGAADKNQEPHHVTLPGNQDGYETAAHLIAALPQAHDAIAFSTPEGDDAEALAADRRAAFTLYLCYLMLGDDDSLEQRAAELYRASREN
;
A
#
# COMPACT_ATOMS: atom_id res chain seq x y z
N MET A 1 -4.79 27.74 3.36
CA MET A 1 -3.41 27.78 2.85
C MET A 1 -2.89 26.36 2.92
N ALA A 2 -2.69 25.72 1.78
CA ALA A 2 -2.09 24.39 1.72
C ALA A 2 -0.61 24.52 2.11
N ALA A 3 -0.14 23.66 3.00
CA ALA A 3 1.27 23.58 3.34
C ALA A 3 2.02 23.02 2.14
N THR A 4 2.83 23.86 1.49
CA THR A 4 3.82 23.46 0.48
C THR A 4 5.01 22.80 1.18
N ASN A 5 4.82 21.61 1.72
CA ASN A 5 5.94 20.76 2.14
C ASN A 5 6.20 19.78 1.00
N LEU A 6 7.38 19.88 0.39
CA LEU A 6 7.87 18.93 -0.59
C LEU A 6 7.93 17.52 0.04
N PRO A 7 7.73 16.45 -0.74
CA PRO A 7 7.97 15.09 -0.29
C PRO A 7 9.36 15.00 0.38
N GLY A 8 9.41 14.47 1.61
CA GLY A 8 10.66 14.30 2.37
C GLY A 8 11.09 15.48 3.25
N THR A 9 10.31 16.55 3.38
CA THR A 9 10.55 17.58 4.41
C THR A 9 9.88 17.20 5.74
N LEU A 10 10.69 16.98 6.78
CA LEU A 10 10.18 16.81 8.16
C LEU A 10 9.26 17.99 8.52
N PRO A 11 8.08 17.75 9.10
CA PRO A 11 7.18 18.82 9.49
C PRO A 11 7.86 19.76 10.49
N ALA A 12 7.42 21.01 10.48
CA ALA A 12 7.93 22.00 11.43
C ALA A 12 7.78 21.48 12.87
N PRO A 13 8.71 21.79 13.80
CA PRO A 13 8.68 21.28 15.18
C PRO A 13 7.39 21.57 15.98
N ASN A 14 6.54 22.48 15.47
CA ASN A 14 5.27 22.88 16.08
C ASN A 14 4.05 22.54 15.19
N TYR A 15 4.21 21.65 14.19
CA TYR A 15 3.09 21.17 13.40
C TYR A 15 2.18 20.34 14.30
N GLN A 16 0.94 20.79 14.44
CA GLN A 16 -0.10 20.00 15.10
C GLN A 16 -0.93 19.33 14.02
N PRO A 17 -0.92 17.99 13.97
CA PRO A 17 -1.77 17.26 13.05
C PRO A 17 -3.26 17.52 13.34
N THR A 18 -4.06 17.67 12.30
CA THR A 18 -5.52 17.82 12.33
C THR A 18 -6.20 16.67 11.58
N TYR A 19 -6.75 15.71 12.32
CA TYR A 19 -7.57 14.65 11.74
C TYR A 19 -8.67 15.24 10.85
N ARG A 20 -8.74 14.75 9.61
CA ARG A 20 -9.87 15.00 8.73
C ARG A 20 -10.67 13.72 8.64
N SER A 21 -11.93 13.79 9.07
CA SER A 21 -12.87 12.70 8.81
C SER A 21 -12.97 12.52 7.30
N ASN A 22 -12.70 11.29 6.90
CA ASN A 22 -12.46 10.88 5.52
C ASN A 22 -13.71 10.26 4.89
N GLY A 23 -14.90 10.63 5.38
CA GLY A 23 -16.13 9.94 5.04
C GLY A 23 -16.17 8.50 5.57
N ALA A 24 -15.36 8.19 6.59
CA ALA A 24 -15.21 6.86 7.20
C ALA A 24 -16.56 6.21 7.60
N CYS A 25 -17.58 7.04 7.83
CA CYS A 25 -18.90 6.62 8.29
C CYS A 25 -19.94 6.32 7.18
N ASP A 26 -19.71 6.68 5.91
CA ASP A 26 -20.68 6.47 4.82
C ASP A 26 -20.23 5.39 3.83
N ASP A 27 -19.16 5.61 3.07
CA ASP A 27 -18.77 4.66 2.00
C ASP A 27 -17.72 3.64 2.48
N LEU A 28 -16.68 4.08 3.20
CA LEU A 28 -15.71 3.17 3.82
C LEU A 28 -16.35 2.29 4.91
N GLY A 29 -17.33 2.81 5.65
CA GLY A 29 -18.11 2.06 6.63
C GLY A 29 -18.85 0.86 5.99
N LYS A 30 -19.41 1.04 4.79
CA LYS A 30 -20.06 -0.06 4.05
C LYS A 30 -19.07 -1.14 3.63
N LEU A 31 -17.84 -0.76 3.28
CA LEU A 31 -16.80 -1.72 2.89
C LEU A 31 -16.40 -2.62 4.07
N VAL A 32 -16.31 -2.08 5.29
CA VAL A 32 -15.91 -2.86 6.48
C VAL A 32 -17.08 -3.56 7.19
N ALA A 33 -18.33 -3.15 6.93
CA ALA A 33 -19.53 -3.66 7.59
C ALA A 33 -19.73 -5.19 7.58
N PRO A 34 -19.36 -5.94 6.52
CA PRO A 34 -19.55 -7.38 6.49
C PRO A 34 -18.57 -8.15 7.41
N TYR A 35 -17.52 -7.49 7.89
CA TYR A 35 -16.38 -8.16 8.50
C TYR A 35 -16.28 -7.93 10.00
N SER A 36 -15.51 -8.79 10.66
CA SER A 36 -15.24 -8.72 12.09
C SER A 36 -13.84 -9.26 12.35
N LEU A 37 -13.17 -8.72 13.36
CA LEU A 37 -11.83 -9.14 13.77
C LEU A 37 -11.80 -9.36 15.29
N SER A 38 -10.90 -10.22 15.76
CA SER A 38 -10.62 -10.31 17.20
C SER A 38 -10.03 -8.98 17.71
N ARG A 39 -10.07 -8.77 19.03
CA ARG A 39 -9.52 -7.56 19.67
C ARG A 39 -8.01 -7.42 19.42
N ALA A 40 -7.28 -8.54 19.45
CA ALA A 40 -5.86 -8.58 19.10
C ALA A 40 -5.62 -8.17 17.63
N GLN A 41 -6.37 -8.75 16.69
CA GLN A 41 -6.27 -8.38 15.27
C GLN A 41 -6.67 -6.92 15.01
N LEU A 42 -7.63 -6.38 15.75
CA LEU A 42 -7.99 -4.95 15.70
C LEU A 42 -6.88 -4.05 16.24
N ALA A 43 -6.23 -4.43 17.33
CA ALA A 43 -5.07 -3.71 17.86
C ALA A 43 -3.93 -3.67 16.83
N GLU A 44 -3.61 -4.82 16.22
CA GLU A 44 -2.64 -4.92 15.12
C GLU A 44 -3.03 -4.05 13.92
N ALA A 45 -4.27 -4.17 13.44
CA ALA A 45 -4.75 -3.47 12.25
C ALA A 45 -4.79 -1.95 12.46
N THR A 46 -5.30 -1.51 13.61
CA THR A 46 -5.36 -0.08 13.91
C THR A 46 -3.98 0.48 14.22
N GLY A 47 -3.07 -0.31 14.80
CA GLY A 47 -1.67 0.04 15.08
C GLY A 47 -1.48 1.26 15.99
N ILE A 48 -2.56 1.81 16.52
CA ILE A 48 -2.56 2.98 17.42
C ILE A 48 -2.82 2.55 18.87
N ALA A 49 -3.49 1.43 19.09
CA ALA A 49 -3.91 1.02 20.42
C ALA A 49 -3.53 -0.42 20.73
N ASP A 50 -3.32 -0.70 22.02
CA ASP A 50 -3.20 -2.06 22.53
C ASP A 50 -4.57 -2.74 22.62
N GLU A 51 -4.56 -4.07 22.85
CA GLU A 51 -5.78 -4.87 22.94
C GLU A 51 -6.73 -4.40 24.07
N ALA A 52 -6.18 -3.91 25.18
CA ALA A 52 -6.97 -3.43 26.31
C ALA A 52 -7.75 -2.15 25.95
N THR A 53 -7.09 -1.23 25.26
CA THR A 53 -7.71 0.00 24.75
C THR A 53 -8.74 -0.32 23.68
N VAL A 54 -8.43 -1.21 22.74
CA VAL A 54 -9.39 -1.69 21.74
C VAL A 54 -10.62 -2.32 22.40
N ASN A 55 -10.44 -3.14 23.44
CA ASN A 55 -11.56 -3.72 24.17
C ASN A 55 -12.49 -2.64 24.75
N SER A 56 -11.93 -1.55 25.26
CA SER A 56 -12.74 -0.42 25.74
C SER A 56 -13.58 0.21 24.62
N TRP A 57 -13.04 0.32 23.39
CA TRP A 57 -13.81 0.81 22.24
C TRP A 57 -14.94 -0.13 21.87
N VAL A 58 -14.66 -1.44 21.84
CA VAL A 58 -15.65 -2.48 21.54
C VAL A 58 -16.79 -2.45 22.54
N GLU A 59 -16.50 -2.26 23.83
CA GLU A 59 -17.52 -2.11 24.87
C GLU A 59 -18.42 -0.88 24.64
N GLN A 60 -17.88 0.25 24.16
CA GLN A 60 -18.68 1.42 23.80
C GLN A 60 -19.56 1.18 22.57
N CYS A 61 -19.10 0.38 21.61
CA CYS A 61 -19.83 0.07 20.39
C CYS A 61 -20.93 -0.99 20.59
N ARG A 62 -20.64 -2.00 21.41
CA ARG A 62 -21.45 -3.21 21.61
C ARG A 62 -21.29 -3.75 23.04
N LEU A 63 -22.05 -3.18 23.97
CA LEU A 63 -22.04 -3.54 25.40
C LEU A 63 -22.27 -5.03 25.70
N ASP A 64 -23.01 -5.74 24.84
CA ASP A 64 -23.38 -7.15 25.06
C ASP A 64 -22.54 -8.15 24.23
N LEU A 65 -21.48 -7.70 23.55
CA LEU A 65 -20.61 -8.60 22.78
C LEU A 65 -19.76 -9.44 23.74
N ALA A 66 -19.77 -10.77 23.55
CA ALA A 66 -18.92 -11.66 24.34
C ALA A 66 -17.43 -11.30 24.19
N ALA A 67 -16.65 -11.53 25.25
CA ALA A 67 -15.23 -11.16 25.32
C ALA A 67 -14.37 -11.87 24.26
N ASP A 68 -14.78 -13.06 23.84
CA ASP A 68 -14.12 -13.89 22.82
C ASP A 68 -14.75 -13.75 21.42
N ALA A 69 -15.91 -13.11 21.29
CA ALA A 69 -16.55 -12.89 20.00
C ALA A 69 -15.80 -11.82 19.19
N PRO A 70 -15.55 -12.03 17.89
CA PRO A 70 -14.99 -11.01 17.00
C PRO A 70 -15.84 -9.73 17.03
N ALA A 71 -15.16 -8.59 17.05
CA ALA A 71 -15.79 -7.28 17.05
C ALA A 71 -16.13 -6.85 15.61
N PRO A 72 -17.36 -6.36 15.36
CA PRO A 72 -17.75 -5.86 14.04
C PRO A 72 -16.96 -4.58 13.74
N LEU A 73 -16.41 -4.50 12.51
CA LEU A 73 -15.50 -3.41 12.15
C LEU A 73 -16.19 -2.07 12.00
N GLU A 74 -17.35 -2.03 11.35
CA GLU A 74 -18.08 -0.79 11.08
C GLU A 74 -18.47 -0.01 12.34
N PRO A 75 -19.00 -0.64 13.41
CA PRO A 75 -19.29 0.08 14.65
C PRO A 75 -18.04 0.64 15.32
N VAL A 76 -16.93 -0.12 15.28
CA VAL A 76 -15.65 0.31 15.87
C VAL A 76 -15.06 1.47 15.06
N LEU A 77 -15.04 1.38 13.73
CA LEU A 77 -14.59 2.44 12.84
C LEU A 77 -15.41 3.72 13.06
N ARG A 78 -16.73 3.61 13.16
CA ARG A 78 -17.61 4.75 13.46
C ARG A 78 -17.30 5.36 14.82
N TYR A 79 -17.14 4.55 15.86
CA TYR A 79 -16.81 5.07 17.18
C TYR A 79 -15.48 5.84 17.18
N LEU A 80 -14.47 5.31 16.47
CA LEU A 80 -13.19 5.97 16.31
C LEU A 80 -13.35 7.33 15.61
N ASP A 81 -13.99 7.36 14.44
CA ASP A 81 -14.23 8.58 13.66
C ASP A 81 -15.04 9.63 14.43
N GLU A 82 -16.07 9.24 15.18
CA GLU A 82 -16.96 10.17 15.86
C GLU A 82 -16.42 10.67 17.22
N ASN A 83 -15.65 9.84 17.95
CA ASN A 83 -15.36 10.08 19.36
C ASN A 83 -13.87 10.06 19.73
N TYR A 84 -13.03 9.37 18.95
CA TYR A 84 -11.63 9.16 19.31
C TYR A 84 -10.68 10.00 18.47
N LEU A 85 -10.74 9.86 17.14
CA LEU A 85 -9.86 10.49 16.17
C LEU A 85 -10.00 12.02 16.09
N PRO A 86 -11.18 12.64 16.29
CA PRO A 86 -11.29 14.10 16.23
C PRO A 86 -10.57 14.85 17.36
N ASP A 87 -10.22 14.18 18.46
CA ASP A 87 -9.56 14.79 19.61
C ASP A 87 -8.11 14.30 19.74
N PRO A 88 -7.11 15.15 19.36
CA PRO A 88 -5.70 14.81 19.47
C PRO A 88 -5.23 14.43 20.87
N ALA A 89 -5.95 14.83 21.94
CA ALA A 89 -5.62 14.40 23.30
C ALA A 89 -5.81 12.89 23.52
N ASN A 90 -6.62 12.25 22.69
CA ASN A 90 -6.86 10.81 22.73
C ASN A 90 -5.86 10.06 21.83
N TRP A 91 -5.03 10.74 21.05
CA TRP A 91 -4.13 10.06 20.14
C TRP A 91 -2.96 9.44 20.90
N PRO A 92 -2.63 8.18 20.60
CA PRO A 92 -1.49 7.50 21.19
C PRO A 92 -0.21 7.93 20.46
N GLY A 93 0.83 8.28 21.21
CA GLY A 93 2.14 8.66 20.65
C GLY A 93 2.38 10.16 20.51
N SER A 94 3.46 10.52 19.82
CA SER A 94 3.88 11.91 19.58
C SER A 94 4.52 12.08 18.19
N ASN A 95 4.32 11.14 17.28
CA ASN A 95 5.00 11.11 15.99
C ASN A 95 4.20 11.91 14.96
N PRO A 96 4.82 12.83 14.19
CA PRO A 96 4.13 13.57 13.14
C PRO A 96 3.47 12.72 12.04
N TYR A 97 3.83 11.43 11.93
CA TYR A 97 3.20 10.48 11.01
C TYR A 97 1.99 9.75 11.61
N ASP A 98 1.67 9.96 12.90
CA ASP A 98 0.53 9.32 13.56
C ASP A 98 -0.82 9.85 13.02
N GLU A 99 -0.86 11.03 12.36
CA GLU A 99 -2.05 11.62 11.73
C GLU A 99 -2.57 10.79 10.55
N PHE A 100 -1.66 10.26 9.72
CA PHE A 100 -1.99 9.54 8.51
C PHE A 100 -2.46 8.10 8.77
N VAL A 101 -2.00 7.50 9.88
CA VAL A 101 -2.52 6.21 10.37
C VAL A 101 -4.03 6.28 10.63
N LEU A 102 -4.54 7.44 11.06
CA LEU A 102 -5.96 7.65 11.37
C LEU A 102 -6.84 7.70 10.12
N GLU A 103 -6.27 8.20 9.02
CA GLU A 103 -6.96 8.38 7.74
C GLU A 103 -7.13 7.08 6.97
N ASN A 104 -6.28 6.08 7.24
CA ASN A 104 -6.25 4.79 6.53
C ASN A 104 -6.74 3.60 7.39
N ILE A 105 -7.37 3.84 8.55
CA ILE A 105 -7.78 2.76 9.47
C ILE A 105 -8.69 1.73 8.79
N ALA A 106 -9.61 2.16 7.92
CA ALA A 106 -10.50 1.27 7.21
C ALA A 106 -9.74 0.28 6.30
N ALA A 107 -8.78 0.76 5.51
CA ALA A 107 -8.01 -0.14 4.65
C ALA A 107 -7.08 -1.04 5.47
N ARG A 108 -6.54 -0.58 6.61
CA ARG A 108 -5.73 -1.45 7.49
C ARG A 108 -6.56 -2.54 8.15
N MET A 109 -7.79 -2.22 8.57
CA MET A 109 -8.78 -3.21 9.02
C MET A 109 -9.07 -4.23 7.92
N LEU A 110 -9.34 -3.78 6.69
CA LEU A 110 -9.57 -4.67 5.55
C LEU A 110 -8.33 -5.50 5.19
N ALA A 111 -7.13 -4.93 5.26
CA ALA A 111 -5.89 -5.65 5.01
C ALA A 111 -5.72 -6.84 5.96
N ARG A 112 -6.10 -6.67 7.24
CA ARG A 112 -6.09 -7.78 8.20
C ARG A 112 -7.15 -8.83 7.88
N VAL A 113 -8.34 -8.42 7.43
CA VAL A 113 -9.38 -9.37 6.97
C VAL A 113 -8.93 -10.13 5.72
N VAL A 114 -8.27 -9.46 4.77
CA VAL A 114 -7.65 -10.10 3.58
C VAL A 114 -6.62 -11.13 4.05
N ALA A 115 -5.71 -10.75 4.95
CA ALA A 115 -4.70 -11.68 5.46
C ALA A 115 -5.33 -12.90 6.14
N GLU A 116 -6.34 -12.71 6.99
CA GLU A 116 -7.06 -13.83 7.63
C GLU A 116 -7.77 -14.73 6.61
N THR A 117 -8.38 -14.13 5.58
CA THR A 117 -9.14 -14.88 4.56
C THR A 117 -8.23 -15.70 3.65
N PHE A 118 -7.04 -15.18 3.30
CA PHE A 118 -6.16 -15.80 2.29
C PHE A 118 -4.87 -16.41 2.87
N GLY A 119 -4.54 -16.16 4.14
CA GLY A 119 -3.27 -16.54 4.77
C GLY A 119 -3.04 -18.05 4.83
N ALA A 120 -4.07 -18.82 5.21
CA ALA A 120 -3.97 -20.28 5.33
C ALA A 120 -4.16 -21.03 3.99
N ASP A 121 -5.10 -20.59 3.15
CA ASP A 121 -5.57 -21.35 1.98
C ASP A 121 -4.83 -21.03 0.66
N ARG A 122 -4.13 -19.89 0.57
CA ARG A 122 -3.40 -19.48 -0.65
C ARG A 122 -1.90 -19.23 -0.44
N SER A 123 -1.28 -19.91 0.53
CA SER A 123 0.17 -19.76 0.82
C SER A 123 1.09 -20.00 -0.39
N GLY A 124 0.68 -20.84 -1.34
CA GLY A 124 1.41 -21.10 -2.59
C GLY A 124 1.23 -20.02 -3.67
N ASN A 125 0.30 -19.08 -3.50
CA ASN A 125 0.01 -18.03 -4.48
C ASN A 125 -0.12 -16.61 -3.86
N TYR A 126 0.77 -16.30 -2.92
CA TYR A 126 0.82 -14.98 -2.28
C TYR A 126 1.20 -13.86 -3.25
N ARG A 127 2.15 -14.13 -4.15
CA ARG A 127 2.70 -13.12 -5.04
C ARG A 127 1.67 -12.63 -6.04
N ASP A 128 0.91 -13.54 -6.66
CA ASP A 128 -0.14 -13.12 -7.58
C ASP A 128 -1.25 -12.38 -6.84
N LEU A 129 -1.53 -12.76 -5.59
CA LEU A 129 -2.49 -12.02 -4.75
C LEU A 129 -2.02 -10.59 -4.45
N LEU A 130 -0.77 -10.41 -4.05
CA LEU A 130 -0.21 -9.07 -3.82
C LEU A 130 -0.18 -8.24 -5.09
N LEU A 131 0.23 -8.84 -6.21
CA LEU A 131 0.28 -8.17 -7.49
C LEU A 131 -1.11 -7.73 -7.95
N LEU A 132 -2.11 -8.60 -7.79
CA LEU A 132 -3.51 -8.27 -8.09
C LEU A 132 -4.00 -7.12 -7.21
N ILE A 133 -3.71 -7.16 -5.91
CA ILE A 133 -4.05 -6.10 -4.97
C ILE A 133 -3.40 -4.78 -5.37
N ALA A 134 -2.09 -4.78 -5.65
CA ALA A 134 -1.35 -3.61 -6.07
C ALA A 134 -1.90 -3.02 -7.37
N THR A 135 -2.26 -3.89 -8.33
CA THR A 135 -2.93 -3.52 -9.57
C THR A 135 -4.27 -2.84 -9.31
N LEU A 136 -5.12 -3.44 -8.46
CA LEU A 136 -6.43 -2.87 -8.14
C LEU A 136 -6.29 -1.52 -7.42
N VAL A 137 -5.34 -1.37 -6.50
CA VAL A 137 -5.07 -0.10 -5.81
C VAL A 137 -4.67 1.01 -6.79
N LEU A 138 -3.81 0.70 -7.77
CA LEU A 138 -3.43 1.67 -8.80
C LEU A 138 -4.62 2.06 -9.67
N ILE A 139 -5.47 1.09 -10.04
CA ILE A 139 -6.69 1.39 -10.80
C ILE A 139 -7.63 2.27 -9.96
N ALA A 140 -7.79 1.97 -8.66
CA ALA A 140 -8.59 2.75 -7.73
C ALA A 140 -8.10 4.21 -7.62
N ARG A 141 -6.79 4.44 -7.60
CA ARG A 141 -6.19 5.80 -7.62
C ARG A 141 -6.65 6.63 -8.83
N CYS A 142 -6.78 6.00 -9.99
CA CYS A 142 -7.21 6.64 -11.23
C CYS A 142 -8.73 6.52 -11.48
N TRP A 143 -9.49 5.96 -10.55
CA TRP A 143 -10.90 5.63 -10.74
C TRP A 143 -11.78 6.86 -10.58
N ALA A 144 -12.53 7.19 -11.63
CA ALA A 144 -13.54 8.25 -11.61
C ALA A 144 -14.99 7.70 -11.63
N GLY A 145 -15.14 6.37 -11.62
CA GLY A 145 -16.42 5.69 -11.64
C GLY A 145 -17.06 5.56 -10.26
N THR A 146 -18.16 4.81 -10.18
CA THR A 146 -18.81 4.50 -8.90
C THR A 146 -18.09 3.38 -8.14
N ASP A 147 -18.19 3.40 -6.82
CA ASP A 147 -17.67 2.35 -5.95
C ASP A 147 -18.32 1.00 -6.26
N GLU A 148 -19.63 0.99 -6.49
CA GLU A 148 -20.36 -0.22 -6.85
C GLU A 148 -19.85 -0.85 -8.14
N ALA A 149 -19.47 -0.03 -9.14
CA ALA A 149 -18.88 -0.55 -10.37
C ALA A 149 -17.49 -1.14 -10.09
N PHE A 150 -16.65 -0.44 -9.32
CA PHE A 150 -15.31 -0.92 -8.95
C PHE A 150 -15.37 -2.28 -8.23
N LEU A 151 -16.32 -2.45 -7.31
CA LEU A 151 -16.47 -3.68 -6.53
C LEU A 151 -16.76 -4.92 -7.40
N THR A 152 -17.21 -4.74 -8.64
CA THR A 152 -17.48 -5.83 -9.58
C THR A 152 -16.31 -6.21 -10.48
N LEU A 153 -15.17 -5.53 -10.42
CA LEU A 153 -14.05 -5.72 -11.36
C LEU A 153 -13.48 -7.14 -11.39
N LEU A 154 -13.58 -7.88 -10.29
CA LEU A 154 -13.13 -9.27 -10.16
C LEU A 154 -14.23 -10.31 -10.41
N ASN A 155 -15.47 -9.89 -10.69
CA ASN A 155 -16.53 -10.82 -11.07
C ASN A 155 -16.18 -11.50 -12.40
N ALA A 156 -16.69 -12.73 -12.59
CA ALA A 156 -16.52 -13.46 -13.86
C ALA A 156 -17.00 -12.62 -15.06
N GLU A 157 -18.09 -11.88 -14.87
CA GLU A 157 -18.60 -10.87 -15.79
C GLU A 157 -18.79 -9.55 -15.02
N PRO A 158 -17.85 -8.60 -15.10
CA PRO A 158 -18.03 -7.26 -14.55
C PRO A 158 -19.19 -6.54 -15.23
N THR A 159 -19.71 -5.49 -14.59
CA THR A 159 -20.74 -4.67 -15.23
C THR A 159 -20.18 -3.90 -16.43
N ALA A 160 -21.04 -3.56 -17.39
CA ALA A 160 -20.62 -2.75 -18.54
C ALA A 160 -20.06 -1.38 -18.09
N GLU A 161 -20.64 -0.79 -17.03
CA GLU A 161 -20.16 0.44 -16.41
C GLU A 161 -18.76 0.26 -15.82
N ALA A 162 -18.48 -0.86 -15.15
CA ALA A 162 -17.14 -1.13 -14.61
C ALA A 162 -16.09 -1.23 -15.71
N GLU A 163 -16.42 -1.81 -16.87
CA GLU A 163 -15.51 -1.84 -18.02
C GLU A 163 -15.27 -0.45 -18.62
N GLU A 164 -16.32 0.36 -18.74
CA GLU A 164 -16.23 1.73 -19.24
C GLU A 164 -15.32 2.57 -18.33
N TYR A 165 -15.58 2.57 -17.03
CA TYR A 165 -14.76 3.27 -16.04
C TYR A 165 -13.33 2.75 -15.96
N LEU A 166 -13.11 1.44 -16.19
CA LEU A 166 -11.76 0.89 -16.27
C LEU A 166 -10.99 1.46 -17.48
N GLN A 167 -11.65 1.57 -18.65
CA GLN A 167 -11.03 2.22 -19.81
C GLN A 167 -10.78 3.70 -19.59
N GLU A 168 -11.69 4.41 -18.93
CA GLU A 168 -11.50 5.82 -18.56
C GLU A 168 -10.33 5.99 -17.57
N ALA A 169 -10.22 5.15 -16.55
CA ALA A 169 -9.12 5.19 -15.59
C ALA A 169 -7.76 5.03 -16.29
N ILE A 170 -7.65 4.12 -17.26
CA ILE A 170 -6.44 3.96 -18.08
C ILE A 170 -6.17 5.20 -18.93
N ALA A 171 -7.21 5.76 -19.56
CA ALA A 171 -7.07 6.93 -20.41
C ALA A 171 -6.67 8.19 -19.63
N ASN A 172 -7.13 8.29 -18.37
CA ASN A 172 -6.82 9.40 -17.46
C ASN A 172 -5.46 9.24 -16.76
N ALA A 173 -4.92 8.02 -16.72
CA ALA A 173 -3.57 7.80 -16.22
C ALA A 173 -2.53 8.52 -17.12
N PRO A 174 -1.38 8.93 -16.56
CA PRO A 174 -0.27 9.48 -17.32
C PRO A 174 0.10 8.61 -18.53
N GLU A 175 0.33 9.23 -19.69
CA GLU A 175 0.62 8.50 -20.95
C GLU A 175 1.84 7.57 -20.83
N SER A 176 2.82 7.93 -19.99
CA SER A 176 4.00 7.11 -19.69
C SER A 176 3.62 5.74 -19.11
N LEU A 177 2.51 5.65 -18.38
CA LEU A 177 2.03 4.44 -17.72
C LEU A 177 1.14 3.58 -18.60
N HIS A 178 0.61 4.09 -19.73
CA HIS A 178 -0.33 3.34 -20.58
C HIS A 178 0.20 1.96 -21.00
N PRO A 179 1.45 1.79 -21.46
CA PRO A 179 1.97 0.46 -21.81
C PRO A 179 2.01 -0.49 -20.62
N LEU A 180 2.40 0.01 -19.43
CA LEU A 180 2.47 -0.79 -18.22
C LEU A 180 1.06 -1.23 -17.79
N LEU A 181 0.10 -0.30 -17.74
CA LEU A 181 -1.28 -0.62 -17.41
C LEU A 181 -1.88 -1.64 -18.40
N THR A 182 -1.74 -1.39 -19.70
CA THR A 182 -2.43 -2.18 -20.73
C THR A 182 -1.80 -3.54 -21.03
N GLU A 183 -0.47 -3.64 -20.99
CA GLU A 183 0.26 -4.85 -21.38
C GLU A 183 0.69 -5.71 -20.19
N LEU A 184 0.78 -5.13 -18.98
CA LEU A 184 1.27 -5.81 -17.80
C LEU A 184 0.16 -6.04 -16.77
N LEU A 185 -0.51 -4.98 -16.31
CA LEU A 185 -1.45 -5.11 -15.18
C LEU A 185 -2.86 -5.58 -15.58
N LEU A 186 -3.40 -5.09 -16.69
CA LEU A 186 -4.76 -5.47 -17.13
C LEU A 186 -4.91 -6.95 -17.51
N PRO A 187 -3.95 -7.61 -18.16
CA PRO A 187 -4.02 -9.04 -18.40
C PRO A 187 -4.20 -9.82 -17.09
N ASP A 188 -3.40 -9.52 -16.07
CA ASP A 188 -3.44 -10.21 -14.77
C ASP A 188 -4.79 -9.97 -14.05
N LEU A 189 -5.29 -8.73 -14.08
CA LEU A 189 -6.63 -8.41 -13.57
C LEU A 189 -7.72 -9.25 -14.27
N ARG A 190 -7.65 -9.37 -15.60
CA ARG A 190 -8.65 -10.09 -16.39
C ARG A 190 -8.57 -11.59 -16.17
N GLU A 191 -7.37 -12.13 -16.00
CA GLU A 191 -7.17 -13.55 -15.67
C GLU A 191 -7.72 -13.89 -14.27
N ALA A 192 -7.59 -12.96 -13.32
CA ALA A 192 -8.12 -13.12 -11.97
C ALA A 192 -9.66 -13.16 -11.89
N ARG A 193 -10.38 -12.71 -12.92
CA ARG A 193 -11.85 -12.62 -12.90
C ARG A 193 -12.52 -13.98 -12.75
N GLY A 194 -13.48 -14.05 -11.81
CA GLY A 194 -14.23 -15.28 -11.54
C GLY A 194 -13.42 -16.39 -10.87
N THR A 195 -12.17 -16.14 -10.48
CA THR A 195 -11.34 -17.09 -9.72
C THR A 195 -11.55 -17.00 -8.21
N PHE A 196 -12.29 -15.99 -7.77
CA PHE A 196 -12.67 -15.74 -6.39
C PHE A 196 -14.18 -15.94 -6.20
N THR A 197 -14.58 -16.37 -5.01
CA THR A 197 -15.98 -16.28 -4.60
C THR A 197 -16.43 -14.81 -4.58
N ALA A 198 -17.74 -14.57 -4.65
CA ALA A 198 -18.26 -13.20 -4.63
C ALA A 198 -17.81 -12.40 -3.38
N ALA A 199 -17.73 -13.06 -2.22
CA ALA A 199 -17.27 -12.43 -0.98
C ALA A 199 -15.77 -12.10 -1.01
N GLU A 200 -14.94 -13.02 -1.50
CA GLU A 200 -13.51 -12.78 -1.68
C GLU A 200 -13.23 -11.66 -2.69
N ALA A 201 -13.92 -11.67 -3.84
CA ALA A 201 -13.82 -10.63 -4.85
C ALA A 201 -14.17 -9.26 -4.27
N GLN A 202 -15.28 -9.17 -3.53
CA GLN A 202 -15.73 -7.95 -2.87
C GLN A 202 -14.77 -7.48 -1.76
N LEU A 203 -14.16 -8.41 -1.02
CA LEU A 203 -13.14 -8.08 -0.03
C LEU A 203 -11.89 -7.46 -0.68
N LEU A 204 -11.39 -8.07 -1.77
CA LEU A 204 -10.19 -7.59 -2.46
C LEU A 204 -10.42 -6.23 -3.14
N THR A 205 -11.54 -6.08 -3.87
CA THR A 205 -11.88 -4.79 -4.49
C THR A 205 -12.24 -3.75 -3.43
N GLY A 206 -12.89 -4.12 -2.33
CA GLY A 206 -13.17 -3.21 -1.22
C GLY A 206 -11.91 -2.72 -0.51
N TYR A 207 -10.95 -3.61 -0.24
CA TYR A 207 -9.64 -3.21 0.28
C TYR A 207 -8.93 -2.27 -0.69
N ALA A 208 -8.86 -2.63 -1.98
CA ALA A 208 -8.18 -1.84 -2.98
C ALA A 208 -8.80 -0.45 -3.17
N LEU A 209 -10.13 -0.33 -3.09
CA LEU A 209 -10.83 0.95 -3.14
C LEU A 209 -10.51 1.80 -1.92
N ALA A 210 -10.61 1.22 -0.71
CA ALA A 210 -10.28 1.92 0.53
C ALA A 210 -8.83 2.41 0.58
N ALA A 211 -7.89 1.58 0.12
CA ALA A 211 -6.47 1.93 0.04
C ALA A 211 -6.21 2.94 -1.09
N GLY A 212 -6.85 2.76 -2.24
CA GLY A 212 -6.68 3.58 -3.44
C GLY A 212 -7.05 5.05 -3.26
N TYR A 213 -8.07 5.36 -2.46
CA TYR A 213 -8.43 6.74 -2.13
C TYR A 213 -7.27 7.54 -1.51
N TYR A 214 -6.39 6.86 -0.78
CA TYR A 214 -5.25 7.47 -0.10
C TYR A 214 -3.92 7.13 -0.77
N ALA A 215 -3.92 6.45 -1.92
CA ALA A 215 -2.67 6.02 -2.54
C ALA A 215 -1.76 7.20 -2.89
N GLY A 216 -2.29 8.34 -3.35
CA GLY A 216 -1.48 9.52 -3.68
C GLY A 216 -0.96 10.29 -2.46
N GLU A 217 -1.80 10.45 -1.43
CA GLU A 217 -1.45 11.20 -0.21
C GLU A 217 -0.60 10.36 0.76
N HIS A 218 -0.93 9.07 0.88
CA HIS A 218 -0.39 8.07 1.81
C HIS A 218 0.04 6.79 1.07
N PRO A 219 0.95 6.89 0.07
CA PRO A 219 1.37 5.77 -0.76
C PRO A 219 1.97 4.60 0.04
N TYR A 220 2.46 4.89 1.24
CA TYR A 220 3.19 3.95 2.07
C TYR A 220 2.22 3.08 2.86
N GLU A 221 1.27 3.72 3.53
CA GLU A 221 0.23 3.07 4.33
C GLU A 221 -0.70 2.20 3.47
N THR A 222 -0.87 2.58 2.20
CA THR A 222 -1.76 1.96 1.22
C THR A 222 -1.49 0.46 1.05
N LEU A 223 -0.27 0.06 0.64
CA LEU A 223 0.07 -1.35 0.49
C LEU A 223 0.87 -1.91 1.67
N ASN A 224 1.59 -1.10 2.46
CA ASN A 224 2.32 -1.62 3.62
C ASN A 224 1.40 -2.34 4.61
N GLY A 225 0.17 -1.87 4.79
CA GLY A 225 -0.83 -2.53 5.63
C GLY A 225 -1.05 -4.00 5.25
N ILE A 226 -1.10 -4.33 3.96
CA ILE A 226 -1.27 -5.72 3.51
C ILE A 226 0.00 -6.55 3.71
N HIS A 227 1.19 -5.98 3.54
CA HIS A 227 2.44 -6.70 3.82
C HIS A 227 2.60 -7.00 5.31
N VAL A 228 2.35 -6.03 6.19
CA VAL A 228 2.41 -6.24 7.64
C VAL A 228 1.40 -7.30 8.06
N ALA A 229 0.17 -7.22 7.54
CA ALA A 229 -0.87 -8.20 7.87
C ALA A 229 -0.50 -9.62 7.45
N PHE A 230 0.22 -9.81 6.35
CA PHE A 230 0.74 -11.10 5.90
C PHE A 230 2.08 -11.51 6.53
N ALA A 231 2.90 -10.56 6.98
CA ALA A 231 4.18 -10.84 7.62
C ALA A 231 4.00 -11.48 9.01
N ALA A 232 2.89 -11.18 9.68
CA ALA A 232 2.46 -11.88 10.90
C ALA A 232 2.35 -13.42 10.70
N ASP A 233 2.22 -13.88 9.45
CA ASP A 233 2.14 -15.29 9.07
C ASP A 233 3.49 -15.85 8.54
N ASP A 234 4.62 -15.34 9.06
CA ASP A 234 5.98 -15.90 8.83
C ASP A 234 6.57 -15.61 7.41
N ARG A 235 6.24 -14.46 6.81
CA ARG A 235 6.83 -13.99 5.54
C ARG A 235 7.98 -13.01 5.77
N THR A 236 9.03 -13.12 4.97
CA THR A 236 10.30 -12.38 5.16
C THR A 236 10.15 -10.89 4.85
N LEU A 237 9.89 -10.09 5.87
CA LEU A 237 10.15 -8.65 5.83
C LEU A 237 11.67 -8.41 5.68
N PRO A 238 12.10 -7.25 5.13
CA PRO A 238 13.49 -6.84 5.18
C PRO A 238 13.99 -6.86 6.63
N ASP A 239 15.16 -7.44 6.87
CA ASP A 239 15.73 -7.45 8.21
C ASP A 239 16.15 -6.03 8.66
N ASP A 240 16.27 -5.86 9.97
CA ASP A 240 16.64 -4.58 10.59
C ASP A 240 18.00 -4.06 10.09
N GLU A 241 18.91 -4.95 9.70
CA GLU A 241 20.23 -4.61 9.18
C GLU A 241 20.12 -3.96 7.79
N LEU A 242 19.35 -4.56 6.89
CA LEU A 242 19.11 -4.03 5.55
C LEU A 242 18.38 -2.69 5.63
N MET A 243 17.36 -2.57 6.49
CA MET A 243 16.67 -1.30 6.74
C MET A 243 17.64 -0.21 7.18
N SER A 244 18.49 -0.51 8.18
CA SER A 244 19.49 0.44 8.69
C SER A 244 20.49 0.86 7.62
N ARG A 245 20.94 -0.09 6.77
CA ARG A 245 21.87 0.20 5.67
C ARG A 245 21.26 1.14 4.63
N VAL A 246 19.99 0.93 4.27
CA VAL A 246 19.27 1.81 3.33
C VAL A 246 19.12 3.20 3.93
N GLU A 247 18.75 3.31 5.20
CA GLU A 247 18.67 4.61 5.88
C GLU A 247 20.01 5.34 5.91
N ASP A 248 21.10 4.64 6.19
CA ASP A 248 22.44 5.23 6.24
C ASP A 248 22.87 5.76 4.87
N VAL A 249 22.55 5.04 3.79
CA VAL A 249 22.78 5.50 2.41
C VAL A 249 21.97 6.76 2.10
N LEU A 250 20.68 6.79 2.47
CA LEU A 250 19.84 7.97 2.29
C LEU A 250 20.36 9.18 3.06
N LYS A 251 20.75 8.98 4.32
CA LYS A 251 21.36 10.03 5.17
C LYS A 251 22.66 10.55 4.55
N ALA A 252 23.50 9.66 4.02
CA ALA A 252 24.76 10.02 3.37
C ALA A 252 24.52 10.84 2.10
N ASN A 253 23.63 10.39 1.20
CA ASN A 253 23.29 11.08 -0.04
C ASN A 253 22.69 12.47 0.23
N PHE A 254 21.78 12.57 1.20
CA PHE A 254 21.21 13.85 1.62
C PHE A 254 22.27 14.82 2.16
N SER A 255 23.20 14.30 2.97
CA SER A 255 24.31 15.09 3.53
C SER A 255 25.25 15.59 2.42
N ALA A 256 25.55 14.75 1.43
CA ALA A 256 26.38 15.10 0.29
C ALA A 256 25.71 16.19 -0.57
N ALA A 257 24.44 16.03 -0.93
CA ALA A 257 23.68 17.02 -1.70
C ALA A 257 23.62 18.40 -1.01
N ARG A 258 23.47 18.41 0.33
CA ARG A 258 23.49 19.65 1.12
C ARG A 258 24.87 20.32 1.15
N ALA A 259 25.95 19.55 1.15
CA ALA A 259 27.31 20.07 1.12
C ALA A 259 27.64 20.69 -0.26
N GLU A 260 27.20 20.06 -1.35
CA GLU A 260 27.34 20.56 -2.73
C GLU A 260 26.55 21.86 -2.97
N SER A 261 25.37 22.01 -2.35
CA SER A 261 24.62 23.28 -2.39
C SER A 261 25.39 24.47 -1.77
N GLY A 262 26.48 24.23 -1.03
CA GLY A 262 27.33 25.26 -0.40
C GLY A 262 28.74 25.41 -0.99
N ALA A 263 29.18 24.50 -1.86
CA ALA A 263 30.51 24.52 -2.45
C ALA A 263 30.51 23.95 -3.88
N ALA A 264 31.14 24.67 -4.81
CA ALA A 264 31.34 24.22 -6.19
C ALA A 264 32.43 23.13 -6.24
N ASP A 265 32.12 21.92 -5.81
CA ASP A 265 32.97 20.75 -6.04
C ASP A 265 32.14 19.55 -6.50
N LYS A 266 32.79 18.66 -7.26
CA LYS A 266 32.23 17.66 -8.19
C LYS A 266 31.02 16.88 -7.64
N ASN A 267 29.91 16.87 -8.40
CA ASN A 267 28.77 15.94 -8.24
C ASN A 267 29.28 14.52 -7.93
N GLN A 268 29.22 14.11 -6.67
CA GLN A 268 29.45 12.71 -6.31
C GLN A 268 28.26 11.89 -6.78
N GLU A 269 28.53 10.76 -7.45
CA GLU A 269 27.46 9.81 -7.77
C GLU A 269 26.78 9.35 -6.48
N PRO A 270 25.44 9.29 -6.44
CA PRO A 270 24.72 8.81 -5.28
C PRO A 270 25.18 7.40 -4.88
N HIS A 271 25.28 7.15 -3.58
CA HIS A 271 25.51 5.81 -3.08
C HIS A 271 24.23 4.97 -3.17
N HIS A 272 24.37 3.68 -3.45
CA HIS A 272 23.27 2.75 -3.56
C HIS A 272 23.56 1.44 -2.82
N VAL A 273 22.50 0.84 -2.27
CA VAL A 273 22.44 -0.57 -1.90
C VAL A 273 22.08 -1.35 -3.16
N THR A 274 22.99 -2.24 -3.59
CA THR A 274 22.74 -3.11 -4.75
C THR A 274 21.96 -4.34 -4.32
N LEU A 275 20.77 -4.51 -4.87
CA LEU A 275 19.93 -5.71 -4.78
C LEU A 275 20.11 -6.58 -6.04
N PRO A 276 19.90 -7.90 -5.95
CA PRO A 276 19.99 -8.76 -7.13
C PRO A 276 18.88 -8.43 -8.14
N GLY A 277 19.19 -8.45 -9.44
CA GLY A 277 18.21 -8.22 -10.52
C GLY A 277 17.24 -9.38 -10.79
N ASN A 278 16.88 -10.14 -9.76
CA ASN A 278 16.05 -11.34 -9.81
C ASN A 278 14.78 -11.15 -8.94
N GLN A 279 13.98 -12.21 -8.82
CA GLN A 279 12.73 -12.21 -8.04
C GLN A 279 12.94 -11.70 -6.61
N ASP A 280 13.90 -12.26 -5.87
CA ASP A 280 14.14 -11.92 -4.47
C ASP A 280 14.52 -10.46 -4.28
N GLY A 281 15.31 -9.90 -5.21
CA GLY A 281 15.70 -8.49 -5.15
C GLY A 281 14.54 -7.54 -5.42
N TYR A 282 13.66 -7.84 -6.40
CA TYR A 282 12.49 -7.01 -6.64
C TYR A 282 11.45 -7.10 -5.51
N GLU A 283 11.24 -8.29 -4.95
CA GLU A 283 10.37 -8.49 -3.79
C GLU A 283 10.92 -7.72 -2.57
N THR A 284 12.22 -7.84 -2.30
CA THR A 284 12.90 -7.07 -1.25
C THR A 284 12.76 -5.57 -1.48
N ALA A 285 12.93 -5.09 -2.72
CA ALA A 285 12.79 -3.68 -3.05
C ALA A 285 11.36 -3.16 -2.82
N ALA A 286 10.35 -3.94 -3.20
CA ALA A 286 8.94 -3.61 -2.94
C ALA A 286 8.68 -3.48 -1.42
N HIS A 287 9.15 -4.45 -0.62
CA HIS A 287 9.02 -4.38 0.83
C HIS A 287 9.80 -3.23 1.46
N LEU A 288 10.99 -2.93 0.96
CA LEU A 288 11.78 -1.78 1.41
C LEU A 288 11.05 -0.47 1.13
N ILE A 289 10.44 -0.31 -0.05
CA ILE A 289 9.64 0.89 -0.36
C ILE A 289 8.38 0.96 0.50
N ALA A 290 7.74 -0.18 0.76
CA ALA A 290 6.57 -0.24 1.63
C ALA A 290 6.88 0.24 3.06
N ALA A 291 8.04 -0.12 3.60
CA ALA A 291 8.47 0.26 4.96
C ALA A 291 9.18 1.61 5.01
N LEU A 292 10.02 1.90 4.01
CA LEU A 292 10.85 3.09 3.88
C LEU A 292 10.74 3.62 2.44
N PRO A 293 9.82 4.55 2.20
CA PRO A 293 9.50 5.03 0.87
C PRO A 293 10.64 5.51 0.01
N GLN A 294 11.51 6.31 0.62
CA GLN A 294 12.65 6.92 -0.05
C GLN A 294 13.71 5.89 -0.43
N ALA A 295 13.55 4.61 -0.03
CA ALA A 295 14.45 3.53 -0.41
C ALA A 295 14.62 3.42 -1.94
N HIS A 296 13.64 3.84 -2.75
CA HIS A 296 13.78 3.87 -4.20
C HIS A 296 14.98 4.72 -4.70
N ASP A 297 15.40 5.73 -3.95
CA ASP A 297 16.58 6.56 -4.26
C ASP A 297 17.90 5.89 -3.86
N ALA A 298 17.84 4.94 -2.93
CA ALA A 298 18.99 4.22 -2.41
C ALA A 298 19.15 2.82 -3.02
N ILE A 299 18.21 2.32 -3.81
CA ILE A 299 18.26 0.97 -4.38
C ILE A 299 18.76 1.01 -5.83
N ALA A 300 19.71 0.13 -6.14
CA ALA A 300 20.11 -0.22 -7.50
C ALA A 300 20.01 -1.74 -7.69
N PHE A 301 19.82 -2.21 -8.93
CA PHE A 301 19.78 -3.63 -9.24
C PHE A 301 21.05 -4.08 -9.96
N SER A 302 21.59 -5.25 -9.59
CA SER A 302 22.67 -5.89 -10.34
C SER A 302 22.13 -6.50 -11.63
N THR A 303 22.97 -6.61 -12.65
CA THR A 303 22.64 -7.38 -13.86
C THR A 303 22.46 -8.86 -13.48
N PRO A 304 21.43 -9.57 -13.98
CA PRO A 304 21.29 -11.01 -13.76
C PRO A 304 22.45 -11.77 -14.42
N GLU A 305 23.05 -12.74 -13.71
CA GLU A 305 24.11 -13.61 -14.24
C GLU A 305 23.73 -15.09 -14.07
N GLY A 306 23.98 -15.95 -15.07
CA GLY A 306 23.80 -17.40 -14.96
C GLY A 306 22.34 -17.88 -14.83
N ASP A 307 22.09 -18.93 -14.03
CA ASP A 307 20.76 -19.53 -13.79
C ASP A 307 19.76 -18.53 -13.13
N ASP A 308 20.26 -17.44 -12.51
CA ASP A 308 19.44 -16.33 -11.97
C ASP A 308 18.79 -15.47 -13.06
N ALA A 309 19.28 -15.55 -14.30
CA ALA A 309 18.59 -14.96 -15.45
C ALA A 309 17.30 -15.72 -15.80
N GLU A 310 17.25 -17.03 -15.49
CA GLU A 310 16.16 -17.96 -15.85
C GLU A 310 15.18 -18.28 -14.71
N ALA A 311 15.51 -17.99 -13.44
CA ALA A 311 14.65 -18.28 -12.28
C ALA A 311 13.19 -17.84 -12.54
N LEU A 312 12.35 -18.84 -12.84
CA LEU A 312 10.95 -18.80 -13.32
C LEU A 312 10.57 -17.42 -13.89
N ALA A 313 10.82 -17.18 -15.18
CA ALA A 313 10.57 -15.89 -15.85
C ALA A 313 9.21 -15.23 -15.51
N ALA A 314 8.18 -16.02 -15.20
CA ALA A 314 6.91 -15.53 -14.69
C ALA A 314 6.99 -14.93 -13.28
N ASP A 315 7.63 -15.61 -12.31
CA ASP A 315 7.76 -15.14 -10.92
C ASP A 315 8.66 -13.90 -10.84
N ARG A 316 9.74 -13.87 -11.62
CA ARG A 316 10.58 -12.66 -11.75
C ARG A 316 9.77 -11.49 -12.31
N ARG A 317 8.91 -11.72 -13.31
CA ARG A 317 8.03 -10.70 -13.87
C ARG A 317 7.00 -10.23 -12.83
N ALA A 318 6.42 -11.12 -12.05
CA ALA A 318 5.47 -10.76 -11.00
C ALA A 318 6.11 -9.88 -9.92
N ALA A 319 7.28 -10.27 -9.41
CA ALA A 319 8.03 -9.48 -8.43
C ALA A 319 8.47 -8.12 -8.98
N PHE A 320 8.95 -8.08 -10.22
CA PHE A 320 9.28 -6.83 -10.90
C PHE A 320 8.05 -5.93 -11.05
N THR A 321 6.91 -6.50 -11.42
CA THR A 321 5.65 -5.76 -11.58
C THR A 321 5.18 -5.18 -10.24
N LEU A 322 5.25 -5.97 -9.16
CA LEU A 322 4.96 -5.50 -7.81
C LEU A 322 5.85 -4.31 -7.42
N TYR A 323 7.16 -4.38 -7.71
CA TYR A 323 8.07 -3.26 -7.48
C TYR A 323 7.68 -2.01 -8.28
N LEU A 324 7.31 -2.15 -9.55
CA LEU A 324 6.82 -1.02 -10.34
C LEU A 324 5.53 -0.45 -9.76
N CYS A 325 4.61 -1.29 -9.28
CA CYS A 325 3.39 -0.82 -8.64
C CYS A 325 3.69 0.07 -7.43
N TYR A 326 4.64 -0.33 -6.60
CA TYR A 326 5.10 0.46 -5.45
C TYR A 326 5.69 1.81 -5.83
N LEU A 327 6.49 1.88 -6.90
CA LEU A 327 7.03 3.15 -7.39
C LEU A 327 5.92 4.11 -7.83
N MET A 328 4.85 3.58 -8.44
CA MET A 328 3.73 4.38 -8.98
C MET A 328 2.69 4.77 -7.93
N LEU A 329 2.81 4.34 -6.67
CA LEU A 329 1.88 4.78 -5.63
C LEU A 329 2.09 6.25 -5.27
N GLY A 330 3.35 6.71 -5.26
CA GLY A 330 3.66 8.11 -4.93
C GLY A 330 3.11 9.08 -5.97
N ASP A 331 2.59 10.23 -5.51
CA ASP A 331 2.17 11.34 -6.36
C ASP A 331 3.37 12.17 -6.86
N ASP A 332 4.35 11.48 -7.46
CA ASP A 332 5.55 12.07 -8.02
C ASP A 332 5.71 11.60 -9.48
N ASP A 333 5.45 12.52 -10.42
CA ASP A 333 5.61 12.32 -11.86
C ASP A 333 6.97 11.71 -12.23
N SER A 334 8.01 11.99 -11.44
CA SER A 334 9.36 11.43 -11.67
C SER A 334 9.43 9.93 -11.40
N LEU A 335 8.65 9.42 -10.43
CA LEU A 335 8.59 7.99 -10.11
C LEU A 335 7.76 7.22 -11.13
N GLU A 336 6.67 7.81 -11.61
CA GLU A 336 5.85 7.24 -12.69
C GLU A 336 6.66 7.13 -13.99
N GLN A 337 7.40 8.19 -14.34
CA GLN A 337 8.30 8.19 -15.48
C GLN A 337 9.42 7.16 -15.30
N ARG A 338 10.02 7.06 -14.11
CA ARG A 338 11.04 6.06 -13.79
C ARG A 338 10.51 4.64 -13.93
N ALA A 339 9.29 4.36 -13.46
CA ALA A 339 8.65 3.06 -13.62
C ALA A 339 8.42 2.72 -15.09
N ALA A 340 7.96 3.68 -15.90
CA ALA A 340 7.79 3.52 -17.34
C ALA A 340 9.12 3.26 -18.07
N GLU A 341 10.19 3.93 -17.67
CA GLU A 341 11.54 3.71 -18.22
C GLU A 341 12.10 2.34 -17.88
N LEU A 342 11.94 1.91 -16.61
CA LEU A 342 12.32 0.57 -16.18
C LEU A 342 11.54 -0.51 -16.95
N TYR A 343 10.23 -0.32 -17.14
CA TYR A 343 9.43 -1.23 -17.95
C TYR A 343 9.89 -1.28 -19.40
N ARG A 344 10.15 -0.13 -20.03
CA ARG A 344 10.66 -0.07 -21.41
C ARG A 344 12.01 -0.77 -21.56
N ALA A 345 12.94 -0.51 -20.65
CA ALA A 345 14.25 -1.17 -20.63
C ALA A 345 14.13 -2.69 -20.45
N SER A 346 13.13 -3.16 -19.68
CA SER A 346 12.87 -4.60 -19.52
C SER A 346 12.35 -5.28 -20.79
N ARG A 347 11.74 -4.52 -21.73
CA ARG A 347 11.25 -5.04 -23.02
C ARG A 347 12.33 -5.12 -24.10
N GLU A 348 13.39 -4.34 -23.95
CA GLU A 348 14.48 -4.24 -24.92
C GLU A 348 15.57 -5.31 -24.71
N ASN A 349 15.60 -5.93 -23.52
CA ASN A 349 16.54 -6.98 -23.11
C ASN A 349 15.93 -8.38 -23.19
#